data_AF-A0A934I152-F1
#
_entry.id   AF-A0A934I152-F1
#
_cell.length_a   1.000
_cell.length_b   1.000
_cell.length_c   1.000
_cell.angle_alpha   90.00
_cell.angle_beta   90.00
_cell.angle_gamma   90.00
#
_symmetry.space_group_name_H-M   'P 1'
#
loop_
_entity.id
_entity.type
_entity.pdbx_description
1 polymer ?
#
loop_
_entity_poly.entity_id
_entity_poly.type
_entity_poly.pdbx_seq_one_letter_code
_entity_poly.pdbx_strand_id
1 'polypeptide(L)'
;AGSRSWRLLLVHEGAGAPLLFIAFLGLMLLGVPIGAALGLAGAAAIALASPDTQWFGLLAVPQNFYAGLGKYPLLAIPIFVLVGSIF
;
A
#
# COMPACT_ATOMS: atom_id res chain seq x y z
N ALA A 1 -25.92 3.66 28.86
CA ALA A 1 -24.74 2.93 28.35
C ALA A 1 -25.19 2.07 27.18
N GLY A 2 -25.05 2.48 25.92
CA GLY A 2 -23.78 2.73 25.23
C GLY A 2 -23.47 1.61 24.20
N SER A 3 -24.47 1.03 23.54
CA SER A 3 -24.30 -0.07 22.58
C SER A 3 -23.94 0.37 21.15
N ARG A 4 -23.94 1.68 20.89
CA ARG A 4 -23.59 2.28 19.58
C ARG A 4 -22.11 2.69 19.46
N SER A 5 -21.39 2.82 20.57
CA SER A 5 -20.00 3.32 20.58
C SER A 5 -19.02 2.36 19.91
N TRP A 6 -19.21 1.05 20.03
CA TRP A 6 -18.28 0.04 19.48
C TRP A 6 -18.23 0.04 17.96
N ARG A 7 -19.35 0.31 17.29
CA ARG A 7 -19.41 0.40 15.82
C ARG A 7 -18.76 1.66 15.27
N LEU A 8 -18.78 2.76 16.03
CA LEU A 8 -18.14 4.02 15.62
C LEU A 8 -16.62 3.97 15.81
N LEU A 9 -16.15 3.27 16.85
CA LEU A 9 -14.72 3.03 17.06
C LEU A 9 -14.15 2.13 15.95
N LEU A 10 -14.80 1.02 15.59
CA LEU A 10 -14.34 0.15 14.50
C LEU A 10 -14.33 0.84 13.12
N VAL A 11 -15.24 1.79 12.89
CA VAL A 11 -15.26 2.59 11.65
C VAL A 11 -14.12 3.61 11.61
N HIS A 12 -13.72 4.19 12.75
CA HIS A 12 -12.54 5.05 12.83
C HIS A 12 -11.23 4.26 12.65
N GLU A 13 -11.13 3.06 13.23
CA GLU A 13 -9.92 2.23 13.17
C GLU A 13 -9.78 1.46 11.83
N GLY A 14 -10.88 1.21 11.11
CA GLY A 14 -10.95 0.30 9.95
C GLY A 14 -11.14 0.95 8.58
N ALA A 15 -11.29 2.28 8.49
CA ALA A 15 -11.63 2.97 7.23
C ALA A 15 -10.54 2.92 6.14
N GLY A 16 -9.29 2.58 6.49
CA GLY A 16 -8.16 2.58 5.54
C GLY A 16 -8.30 1.58 4.39
N ALA A 17 -8.85 0.38 4.65
CA ALA A 17 -8.94 -0.67 3.63
C ALA A 17 -9.99 -0.36 2.53
N PRO A 18 -11.25 0.02 2.86
CA PRO A 18 -12.22 0.43 1.84
C PRO A 18 -11.74 1.62 1.00
N LEU A 19 -11.10 2.60 1.65
CA LEU A 19 -10.57 3.79 1.00
C LEU A 19 -9.48 3.46 -0.04
N LEU A 20 -8.55 2.56 0.31
CA LEU A 20 -7.52 2.09 -0.60
C LEU A 20 -8.12 1.41 -1.83
N PHE A 21 -9.11 0.53 -1.66
CA PHE A 21 -9.75 -0.17 -2.76
C PHE A 21 -10.53 0.77 -3.68
N ILE A 22 -11.32 1.68 -3.12
CA ILE A 22 -12.10 2.65 -3.92
C ILE A 22 -11.16 3.56 -4.72
N ALA A 23 -10.12 4.10 -4.08
CA ALA A 23 -9.15 4.95 -4.74
C ALA A 23 -8.37 4.21 -5.84
N PHE A 24 -7.93 2.97 -5.56
CA PHE A 24 -7.23 2.13 -6.53
C PHE A 24 -8.09 1.82 -7.75
N LEU A 25 -9.32 1.34 -7.54
CA LEU A 25 -10.23 1.02 -8.64
C LEU A 25 -10.62 2.27 -9.43
N GLY A 26 -10.85 3.41 -8.76
CA GLY A 26 -11.10 4.68 -9.44
C GLY A 26 -9.95 5.11 -10.36
N LEU A 27 -8.70 5.03 -9.88
CA LEU A 27 -7.51 5.34 -10.68
C LEU A 27 -7.33 4.35 -11.83
N MET A 28 -7.64 3.08 -11.63
CA MET A 28 -7.59 2.06 -12.67
C MET A 28 -8.62 2.29 -13.78
N LEU A 29 -9.85 2.68 -13.41
CA LEU A 29 -10.90 3.04 -14.37
C LEU A 29 -10.52 4.31 -15.18
N LEU A 30 -9.72 5.19 -14.60
CA LEU A 30 -9.15 6.37 -15.27
C LEU A 30 -7.92 6.04 -16.15
N GLY A 31 -7.49 4.77 -16.22
CA GLY A 31 -6.38 4.33 -17.07
C GLY A 31 -4.98 4.60 -16.51
N VAL A 32 -4.86 4.94 -15.22
CA VAL A 32 -3.56 5.11 -14.55
C VAL A 32 -2.81 3.77 -14.54
N PRO A 33 -1.49 3.70 -14.80
CA PRO A 33 -0.74 2.45 -14.69
C PRO A 33 -0.88 1.78 -13.32
N ILE A 34 -1.01 0.45 -13.28
CA ILE A 34 -1.32 -0.34 -12.06
C ILE A 34 -0.40 0.02 -10.88
N GLY A 35 0.91 0.11 -11.13
CA GLY A 35 1.89 0.44 -10.09
C GLY A 35 1.72 1.86 -9.52
N ALA A 36 1.42 2.84 -10.38
CA ALA A 36 1.16 4.21 -9.94
C ALA A 36 -0.18 4.30 -9.18
N ALA A 37 -1.22 3.61 -9.66
CA ALA A 37 -2.51 3.55 -8.99
C ALA A 37 -2.41 2.95 -7.58
N LEU A 38 -1.68 1.83 -7.43
CA LEU A 38 -1.40 1.21 -6.12
C LEU A 38 -0.59 2.12 -5.21
N GLY A 39 0.46 2.75 -5.74
CA GLY A 39 1.31 3.66 -4.96
C GLY A 39 0.54 4.88 -4.43
N LEU A 40 -0.25 5.52 -5.30
CA LEU A 40 -1.04 6.70 -4.94
C LEU A 40 -2.18 6.36 -3.98
N ALA A 41 -2.94 5.29 -4.26
CA ALA A 41 -4.02 4.84 -3.38
C ALA A 41 -3.50 4.40 -2.00
N GLY A 42 -2.36 3.70 -1.97
CA GLY A 42 -1.69 3.29 -0.73
C GLY A 42 -1.19 4.48 0.09
N ALA A 43 -0.52 5.45 -0.55
CA ALA A 43 -0.05 6.65 0.11
C ALA A 43 -1.21 7.50 0.65
N ALA A 44 -2.29 7.64 -0.12
CA ALA A 44 -3.50 8.34 0.31
C ALA A 44 -4.19 7.65 1.49
N ALA A 45 -4.27 6.31 1.48
CA ALA A 45 -4.83 5.54 2.57
C ALA A 45 -4.02 5.68 3.86
N ILE A 46 -2.68 5.65 3.79
CA ILE A 46 -1.80 5.88 4.95
C ILE A 46 -2.01 7.30 5.50
N ALA A 47 -1.98 8.31 4.63
CA ALA A 47 -2.13 9.71 5.03
C ALA A 47 -3.43 9.97 5.78
N LEU A 48 -4.52 9.34 5.32
CA LEU A 48 -5.86 9.53 5.88
C LEU A 48 -6.16 8.62 7.08
N ALA A 49 -5.47 7.48 7.21
CA ALA A 49 -5.59 6.57 8.34
C ALA A 49 -4.66 6.93 9.51
N SER A 50 -3.63 7.75 9.29
CA SER A 50 -2.64 8.12 10.30
C SER A 50 -2.50 9.65 10.48
N PRO A 51 -3.60 10.40 10.68
CA PRO A 51 -3.57 11.86 10.70
C PRO A 51 -2.74 12.44 11.86
N ASP A 52 -2.70 11.76 13.00
CA ASP A 52 -1.99 12.21 14.21
C ASP A 52 -0.49 11.84 14.20
N THR A 53 -0.05 11.13 13.17
CA THR A 53 1.34 10.66 13.06
C THR A 53 2.20 11.73 12.38
N GLN A 54 3.46 11.87 12.79
CA GLN A 54 4.39 12.82 12.15
C GLN A 54 4.42 12.59 10.62
N TRP A 55 4.26 13.67 9.83
CA TRP A 55 4.13 13.59 8.37
C TRP A 55 2.98 12.70 7.88
N PHE A 56 1.87 12.61 8.63
CA PHE A 56 0.71 11.75 8.34
C PHE A 56 1.08 10.27 8.12
N GLY A 57 2.20 9.81 8.67
CA GLY A 57 2.71 8.45 8.45
C GLY A 57 3.30 8.18 7.06
N LEU A 58 3.41 9.18 6.17
CA LEU A 58 3.89 8.99 4.79
C LEU A 58 5.31 8.43 4.69
N LEU A 59 6.13 8.57 5.73
CA LEU A 59 7.48 7.99 5.75
C LEU A 59 7.46 6.47 5.53
N ALA A 60 6.37 5.79 5.91
CA ALA A 60 6.18 4.37 5.67
C ALA A 60 6.19 4.01 4.16
N VAL A 61 5.86 4.95 3.27
CA VAL A 61 5.84 4.70 1.81
C VAL A 61 7.25 4.42 1.27
N PRO A 62 8.24 5.33 1.34
CA PRO A 62 9.59 5.05 0.87
C PRO A 62 10.24 3.90 1.65
N GLN A 63 9.99 3.78 2.96
CA GLN A 63 10.57 2.72 3.78
C GLN A 63 10.12 1.32 3.33
N ASN A 64 8.82 1.13 3.11
CA ASN A 64 8.29 -0.13 2.60
C ASN A 64 8.63 -0.36 1.12
N PHE A 65 8.78 0.69 0.32
CA PHE A 65 9.24 0.59 -1.07
C PHE A 65 10.69 0.07 -1.14
N TYR A 66 11.62 0.68 -0.39
CA TYR A 66 13.02 0.25 -0.37
C TYR A 66 13.22 -1.12 0.26
N ALA A 67 12.55 -1.42 1.38
CA ALA A 67 12.53 -2.76 1.95
C ALA A 67 11.95 -3.79 0.97
N GLY A 68 10.97 -3.36 0.16
CA GLY A 68 10.40 -4.14 -0.92
C GLY A 68 11.35 -4.38 -2.09
N LEU A 69 12.22 -3.44 -2.43
CA LEU A 69 13.24 -3.63 -3.47
C LEU A 69 14.33 -4.61 -3.03
N GLY A 70 14.73 -4.63 -1.75
CA GLY A 70 15.80 -5.52 -1.26
C GLY A 70 15.50 -7.02 -1.37
N LYS A 71 14.23 -7.42 -1.45
CA LYS A 71 13.81 -8.85 -1.51
C LYS A 71 13.80 -9.45 -2.91
N TYR A 72 13.75 -8.64 -3.98
CA TYR A 72 13.69 -9.16 -5.36
C TYR A 72 15.07 -9.49 -5.99
N PRO A 73 16.16 -8.73 -5.75
CA PRO A 73 17.50 -9.07 -6.22
C PRO A 73 18.01 -10.41 -5.67
N LEU A 74 17.70 -10.75 -4.42
CA LEU A 74 18.07 -12.05 -3.82
C LEU A 74 17.36 -13.22 -4.51
N LEU A 75 16.11 -13.04 -4.95
CA LEU A 75 15.37 -14.00 -5.78
C LEU A 75 15.81 -13.98 -7.24
N ALA A 76 16.40 -12.88 -7.71
CA ALA A 76 16.94 -12.77 -9.06
C ALA A 76 18.22 -13.58 -9.25
N ILE A 77 18.98 -13.89 -8.19
CA ILE A 77 20.21 -14.72 -8.28
C ILE A 77 19.90 -16.11 -8.89
N PRO A 78 18.94 -16.90 -8.36
CA PRO A 78 18.56 -18.17 -8.99
C PRO A 78 18.05 -18.04 -10.42
N ILE A 79 17.23 -17.02 -10.70
CA ILE A 79 16.60 -16.85 -12.01
C ILE A 79 17.61 -16.41 -13.06
N PHE A 80 18.59 -15.59 -12.68
CA PHE A 80 19.71 -15.18 -13.54
C PHE A 80 20.56 -16.40 -13.93
N VAL A 81 20.87 -17.28 -12.98
CA VAL A 81 21.61 -18.53 -13.24
C VAL A 81 20.81 -19.48 -14.14
N LEU A 82 19.50 -19.64 -13.87
CA LEU A 82 18.65 -20.53 -14.66
C LEU A 82 18.53 -20.09 -16.12
N VAL A 83 18.35 -18.79 -16.37
CA VAL A 83 18.34 -18.21 -17.72
C VAL A 83 19.69 -18.42 -18.41
N GLY A 84 20.80 -18.25 -17.69
CA GLY A 84 22.14 -18.47 -18.22
C GLY A 84 22.49 -19.93 -18.55
N SER A 85 21.80 -20.91 -17.96
CA SER A 85 22.00 -22.34 -18.25
C SER A 85 21.23 -22.86 -19.47
N ILE A 86 20.31 -22.07 -20.02
CA ILE A 86 19.48 -22.43 -21.18
C ILE A 86 20.10 -21.92 -22.50
N PHE A 87 21.17 -21.10 -22.43
CA PHE A 87 21.93 -20.55 -23.56
C PHE A 87 23.39 -21.01 -23.51
#